data_AF-A0AAV6VRD9-F1
#
_entry.id   AF-A0AAV6VRD9-F1
#
_cell.length_a   1.000
_cell.length_b   1.000
_cell.length_c   1.000
_cell.angle_alpha   90.00
_cell.angle_beta   90.00
_cell.angle_gamma   90.00
#
_symmetry.space_group_name_H-M   'P 1'
#
loop_
_entity.id
_entity.type
_entity.pdbx_description
1 polymer ?
#
loop_
_entity_poly.entity_id
_entity_poly.type
_entity_poly.pdbx_seq_one_letter_code
_entity_poly.pdbx_strand_id
1 'polypeptide(L)'
;MGVGERDIILVPTHRSFNPKEEDPQWYFLYLGFSLDGIVVTKEGETVVLDLDNILILDKAAFPTDVNYDVAKNKLCNEVCFQKTTIELFYSNNSSACTHVSQYSQLMYAIVCKQVLSNIEEHREEGFFNFDGHRIHKKQEYLGLLHNIPYKIKDKIEDLLRECVQETKPNGRRFAVIELREVLESFLKVNELVDSNFDKNIVQRDKRQS
;
A
#
# COMPACT_ATOMS: atom_id res chain seq x y z
N MET A 1 3.95 39.17 -4.07
CA MET A 1 3.25 37.96 -4.54
C MET A 1 3.65 36.85 -3.60
N GLY A 2 2.73 36.45 -2.73
CA GLY A 2 2.99 35.52 -1.62
C GLY A 2 3.19 34.10 -2.12
N VAL A 3 4.24 33.45 -1.63
CA VAL A 3 4.50 32.02 -1.82
C VAL A 3 3.52 31.29 -0.90
N GLY A 4 2.55 30.59 -1.48
CA GLY A 4 1.60 29.78 -0.72
C GLY A 4 2.33 28.61 -0.07
N GLU A 5 2.26 28.54 1.25
CA GLU A 5 2.62 27.37 2.05
C GLU A 5 1.86 26.17 1.49
N ARG A 6 2.60 25.17 1.01
CA ARG A 6 2.04 23.84 0.72
C ARG A 6 2.08 23.08 2.02
N ASP A 7 0.91 22.79 2.58
CA ASP A 7 0.77 21.93 3.75
C ASP A 7 1.31 20.54 3.43
N ILE A 8 2.51 20.24 3.91
CA ILE A 8 3.11 18.91 3.86
C ILE A 8 2.53 18.13 5.05
N ILE A 9 1.60 17.22 4.78
CA ILE A 9 1.15 16.26 5.79
C ILE A 9 2.20 15.15 5.87
N LEU A 10 3.10 15.27 6.85
CA LEU A 10 4.03 14.20 7.21
C LEU A 10 3.25 13.07 7.89
N VAL A 11 3.12 11.91 7.22
CA VAL A 11 2.61 10.69 7.87
C VAL A 11 3.76 10.10 8.69
N PRO A 12 3.71 10.08 10.03
CA PRO A 12 4.83 9.65 10.86
C PRO A 12 5.04 8.14 10.72
N THR A 13 6.18 7.71 10.21
CA THR A 13 6.54 6.27 10.07
C THR A 13 7.16 5.68 11.34
N HIS A 14 7.45 6.47 12.38
CA HIS A 14 7.89 5.96 13.68
C HIS A 14 7.49 6.90 14.82
N ARG A 15 6.37 6.62 15.51
CA ARG A 15 6.13 7.12 16.87
C ARG A 15 5.57 6.02 17.76
N SER A 16 6.22 5.86 18.90
CA SER A 16 5.74 5.12 20.07
C SER A 16 4.30 5.48 20.37
N PHE A 17 3.43 4.47 20.40
CA PHE A 17 1.99 4.57 20.68
C PHE A 17 1.76 5.29 22.03
N ASN A 18 1.22 6.51 21.98
CA ASN A 18 0.81 7.26 23.17
C ASN A 18 -0.72 7.06 23.33
N PRO A 19 -1.21 6.32 24.34
CA PRO A 19 -2.63 5.92 24.46
C PRO A 19 -3.59 7.07 24.82
N LYS A 20 -3.19 8.33 24.65
CA LYS A 20 -3.98 9.54 24.93
C LYS A 20 -4.32 10.37 23.69
N GLU A 21 -3.87 9.99 22.49
CA GLU A 21 -4.44 10.56 21.28
C GLU A 21 -5.80 9.89 21.05
N GLU A 22 -6.87 10.69 21.13
CA GLU A 22 -8.22 10.26 20.76
C GLU A 22 -8.18 9.67 19.34
N ASP A 23 -8.70 8.46 19.17
CA ASP A 23 -8.73 7.81 17.87
C ASP A 23 -9.47 8.73 16.88
N PRO A 24 -8.80 9.22 15.81
CA PRO A 24 -9.38 10.23 14.94
C PRO A 24 -10.69 9.71 14.34
N GLN A 25 -11.75 10.52 14.37
CA GLN A 25 -13.06 10.13 13.85
C GLN A 25 -13.14 10.08 12.32
N TRP A 26 -12.00 10.04 11.63
CA TRP A 26 -11.90 10.09 10.18
C TRP A 26 -10.93 9.04 9.65
N TYR A 27 -11.21 8.49 8.47
CA TYR A 27 -10.28 7.70 7.67
C TYR A 27 -9.89 8.48 6.42
N PHE A 28 -8.60 8.44 6.09
CA PHE A 28 -8.08 8.90 4.81
C PHE A 28 -7.79 7.69 3.94
N LEU A 29 -8.29 7.71 2.71
CA LEU A 29 -7.98 6.72 1.69
C LEU A 29 -7.40 7.43 0.48
N TYR A 30 -6.17 7.10 0.15
CA TYR A 30 -5.53 7.61 -1.05
C TYR A 30 -5.59 6.55 -2.15
N LEU A 31 -6.23 6.89 -3.26
CA LEU A 31 -6.40 5.97 -4.40
C LEU A 31 -5.50 6.33 -5.60
N GLY A 32 -4.75 7.43 -5.52
CA GLY A 32 -3.88 7.93 -6.58
C GLY A 32 -2.45 7.38 -6.57
N PHE A 33 -2.17 6.28 -5.86
CA PHE A 33 -0.81 5.76 -5.70
C PHE A 33 -0.17 5.43 -7.05
N SER A 34 0.81 6.22 -7.47
CA SER A 34 1.64 5.95 -8.64
C SER A 34 3.10 6.22 -8.30
N LEU A 35 4.03 5.65 -9.06
CA LEU A 35 5.44 5.95 -8.90
C LEU A 35 5.76 7.42 -9.19
N ASP A 36 5.06 8.05 -10.13
CA ASP A 36 5.23 9.48 -10.46
C ASP A 36 4.74 10.41 -9.34
N GLY A 37 3.79 9.95 -8.52
CA GLY A 37 3.25 10.68 -7.39
C GLY A 37 4.04 10.52 -6.09
N ILE A 38 5.19 9.81 -6.11
CA ILE A 38 5.99 9.50 -4.93
C ILE A 38 7.43 10.00 -5.12
N VAL A 39 7.99 10.62 -4.09
CA VAL A 39 9.41 10.97 -4.00
C VAL A 39 10.04 10.41 -2.73
N VAL A 40 11.35 10.18 -2.77
CA VAL A 40 12.13 9.75 -1.61
C VAL A 40 13.03 10.91 -1.18
N THR A 41 12.96 11.28 0.11
CA THR A 41 13.81 12.33 0.68
C THR A 41 15.26 11.86 0.81
N LYS A 42 16.18 12.79 1.09
CA LYS A 42 17.59 12.44 1.35
C LYS A 42 17.74 11.60 2.63
N GLU A 43 16.77 11.68 3.54
CA GLU A 43 16.67 10.85 4.75
C GLU A 43 16.07 9.46 4.48
N GLY A 44 15.64 9.17 3.24
CA GLY A 44 15.03 7.90 2.87
C GLY A 44 13.53 7.82 3.19
N GLU A 45 12.88 8.95 3.45
CA GLU A 45 11.43 8.99 3.71
C GLU A 45 10.66 9.04 2.40
N THR A 46 9.57 8.28 2.31
CA THR A 46 8.68 8.28 1.15
C THR A 46 7.60 9.34 1.32
N VAL A 47 7.54 10.31 0.40
CA VAL A 47 6.58 11.42 0.38
C VAL A 47 5.66 11.30 -0.83
N VAL A 48 4.36 11.41 -0.61
CA VAL A 48 3.34 11.47 -1.65
C VAL A 48 3.12 12.94 -2.05
N LEU A 49 3.30 13.27 -3.33
CA LEU A 49 3.26 14.65 -3.83
C LEU A 49 1.87 15.11 -4.28
N ASP A 50 1.08 14.19 -4.82
CA ASP A 50 -0.25 14.45 -5.37
C ASP A 50 -1.30 13.87 -4.41
N LEU A 51 -2.24 14.70 -3.97
CA LEU A 51 -3.31 14.30 -3.05
C LEU A 51 -4.69 14.42 -3.71
N ASP A 52 -4.77 14.61 -5.03
CA ASP A 52 -6.02 14.87 -5.78
C ASP A 52 -6.99 13.67 -5.79
N ASN A 53 -6.66 12.57 -5.12
CA ASN A 53 -7.45 11.35 -5.02
C ASN A 53 -7.54 10.81 -3.58
N ILE A 54 -7.64 11.72 -2.60
CA ILE A 54 -7.95 11.38 -1.21
C ILE A 54 -9.47 11.38 -1.00
N LEU A 55 -9.98 10.26 -0.50
CA LEU A 55 -11.31 10.17 0.09
C LEU A 55 -11.18 10.34 1.60
N ILE A 56 -11.97 11.27 2.15
CA ILE A 56 -12.10 11.49 3.59
C ILE A 56 -13.43 10.88 4.03
N LEU A 57 -13.36 9.99 5.01
CA LEU A 57 -14.52 9.23 5.46
C LEU A 57 -14.74 9.44 6.96
N ASP A 58 -15.93 9.87 7.33
CA ASP A 58 -16.33 10.06 8.72
C ASP A 58 -16.69 8.72 9.38
N LYS A 59 -16.05 8.38 10.51
CA LYS A 59 -16.32 7.17 11.30
C LYS A 59 -17.75 7.13 11.84
N ALA A 60 -18.35 8.29 12.13
CA ALA A 60 -19.72 8.39 12.61
C ALA A 60 -20.76 8.03 11.54
N ALA A 61 -20.38 8.03 10.25
CA ALA A 61 -21.24 7.60 9.16
C ALA A 61 -21.40 6.06 9.07
N PHE A 62 -20.68 5.29 9.90
CA PHE A 62 -20.74 3.84 9.89
C PHE A 62 -21.67 3.31 11.00
N PRO A 63 -22.70 2.51 10.65
CA PRO A 63 -23.52 1.85 11.65
C PRO A 63 -22.67 0.85 12.44
N THR A 64 -22.74 0.95 13.76
CA THR A 64 -22.10 0.03 14.72
C THR A 64 -22.61 -1.41 14.60
N ASP A 65 -23.75 -1.61 13.95
CA ASP A 65 -24.52 -2.86 13.99
C ASP A 65 -24.32 -3.75 12.76
N VAL A 66 -23.48 -3.34 11.80
CA VAL A 66 -23.12 -4.23 10.68
C VAL A 66 -22.26 -5.34 11.24
N ASN A 67 -22.73 -6.57 11.16
CA ASN A 67 -22.06 -7.78 11.63
C ASN A 67 -20.73 -7.98 10.87
N TYR A 68 -19.68 -7.29 11.32
CA TYR A 68 -18.35 -7.20 10.68
C TYR A 68 -17.77 -8.59 10.40
N ASP A 69 -18.15 -9.60 11.19
CA ASP A 69 -17.64 -10.96 11.05
C ASP A 69 -18.17 -11.71 9.83
N VAL A 70 -19.34 -11.34 9.29
CA VAL A 70 -19.85 -11.92 8.03
C VAL A 70 -19.14 -11.30 6.82
N ALA A 71 -18.76 -10.02 6.91
CA ALA A 71 -18.01 -9.33 5.85
C ALA A 71 -16.53 -9.74 5.82
N LYS A 72 -15.93 -10.07 6.98
CA LYS A 72 -14.53 -10.53 7.07
C LYS A 72 -14.24 -11.80 6.28
N ASN A 73 -15.21 -12.68 6.06
CA ASN A 73 -14.97 -13.97 5.42
C ASN A 73 -15.36 -14.01 3.94
N LYS A 74 -15.74 -12.87 3.35
CA LYS A 74 -16.10 -12.80 1.94
C LYS A 74 -14.90 -12.36 1.10
N LEU A 75 -14.69 -13.07 -0.01
CA LEU A 75 -13.70 -12.72 -1.02
C LEU A 75 -13.98 -11.33 -1.59
N CYS A 76 -12.98 -10.44 -1.64
CA CYS A 76 -13.09 -9.17 -2.33
C CYS A 76 -12.02 -8.98 -3.42
N ASN A 77 -12.30 -9.59 -4.58
CA ASN A 77 -11.49 -9.47 -5.80
C ASN A 77 -11.92 -8.25 -6.65
N GLU A 78 -11.43 -8.14 -7.88
CA GLU A 78 -11.78 -7.05 -8.81
C GLU A 78 -13.29 -6.83 -8.95
N VAL A 79 -14.06 -7.91 -9.10
CA VAL A 79 -15.52 -7.85 -9.25
C VAL A 79 -16.19 -7.25 -8.01
N CYS A 80 -15.68 -7.60 -6.82
CA CYS A 80 -16.13 -6.99 -5.57
C CYS A 80 -15.86 -5.48 -5.55
N PHE A 81 -14.64 -5.04 -5.89
CA PHE A 81 -14.31 -3.61 -5.91
C PHE A 81 -15.09 -2.81 -6.95
N GLN A 82 -15.32 -3.39 -8.14
CA GLN A 82 -16.17 -2.76 -9.15
C GLN A 82 -17.57 -2.53 -8.61
N LYS A 83 -18.16 -3.54 -7.98
CA LYS A 83 -19.48 -3.41 -7.36
C LYS A 83 -19.50 -2.37 -6.24
N THR A 84 -18.55 -2.44 -5.32
CA THR A 84 -18.43 -1.52 -4.19
C THR A 84 -18.25 -0.07 -4.65
N THR A 85 -17.41 0.16 -5.67
CA THR A 85 -17.17 1.49 -6.25
C THR A 85 -18.42 2.03 -6.96
N ILE A 86 -19.12 1.18 -7.72
CA ILE A 86 -20.38 1.57 -8.37
C ILE A 86 -21.43 1.98 -7.32
N GLU A 87 -21.55 1.20 -6.25
CA GLU A 87 -22.47 1.49 -5.15
C GLU A 87 -22.14 2.82 -4.46
N LEU A 88 -20.87 3.16 -4.28
CA LEU A 88 -20.48 4.42 -3.63
C LEU A 88 -20.66 5.66 -4.50
N PHE A 89 -20.25 5.61 -5.76
CA PHE A 89 -20.24 6.80 -6.61
C PHE A 89 -21.53 7.00 -7.40
N TYR A 90 -22.29 5.95 -7.66
CA TYR A 90 -23.46 6.01 -8.55
C TYR A 90 -24.78 5.57 -7.91
N SER A 91 -24.76 4.97 -6.71
CA SER A 91 -26.00 4.67 -6.00
C SER A 91 -26.39 5.82 -5.06
N ASN A 92 -27.67 6.22 -5.08
CA ASN A 92 -28.23 7.19 -4.13
C ASN A 92 -28.43 6.59 -2.72
N ASN A 93 -27.86 5.42 -2.43
CA ASN A 93 -28.03 4.76 -1.14
C ASN A 93 -26.99 5.26 -0.14
N SER A 94 -27.47 5.89 0.93
CA SER A 94 -26.65 6.33 2.08
C SER A 94 -25.91 5.18 2.78
N SER A 95 -26.26 3.92 2.49
CA SER A 95 -25.59 2.73 3.03
C SER A 95 -24.24 2.41 2.36
N ALA A 96 -23.88 3.04 1.24
CA ALA A 96 -22.63 2.74 0.55
C ALA A 96 -21.38 3.07 1.39
N CYS A 97 -21.48 4.08 2.27
CA CYS A 97 -20.42 4.40 3.23
C CYS A 97 -20.21 3.30 4.27
N THR A 98 -21.15 2.38 4.49
CA THR A 98 -21.04 1.36 5.56
C THR A 98 -20.03 0.24 5.24
N HIS A 99 -19.50 0.18 4.01
CA HIS A 99 -18.55 -0.85 3.55
C HIS A 99 -17.09 -0.37 3.48
N VAL A 100 -16.76 0.72 4.18
CA VAL A 100 -15.45 1.41 4.12
C VAL A 100 -14.22 0.52 4.38
N SER A 101 -14.35 -0.53 5.19
CA SER A 101 -13.25 -1.47 5.42
C SER A 101 -12.75 -2.14 4.14
N GLN A 102 -13.63 -2.34 3.15
CA GLN A 102 -13.28 -2.90 1.83
C GLN A 102 -12.43 -1.94 1.00
N TYR A 103 -12.56 -0.61 1.20
CA TYR A 103 -11.76 0.37 0.46
C TYR A 103 -10.31 0.43 0.94
N SER A 104 -10.05 0.14 2.21
CA SER A 104 -8.68 0.00 2.70
C SER A 104 -7.95 -1.18 2.01
N GLN A 105 -8.69 -2.23 1.64
CA GLN A 105 -8.15 -3.36 0.88
C GLN A 105 -7.85 -2.98 -0.58
N LEU A 106 -8.69 -2.13 -1.19
CA LEU A 106 -8.43 -1.57 -2.51
C LEU A 106 -7.13 -0.76 -2.53
N MET A 107 -6.86 0.04 -1.49
CA MET A 107 -5.61 0.79 -1.38
C MET A 107 -4.38 -0.13 -1.44
N TYR A 108 -4.40 -1.25 -0.72
CA TYR A 108 -3.32 -2.25 -0.80
C TYR A 108 -3.19 -2.85 -2.19
N ALA A 109 -4.32 -3.15 -2.85
CA ALA A 109 -4.34 -3.64 -4.23
C ALA A 109 -3.63 -2.68 -5.19
N ILE A 110 -3.95 -1.38 -5.08
CA ILE A 110 -3.39 -0.33 -5.93
C ILE A 110 -1.88 -0.23 -5.70
N VAL A 111 -1.42 -0.18 -4.44
CA VAL A 111 0.02 -0.12 -4.13
C VAL A 111 0.75 -1.35 -4.65
N CYS A 112 0.21 -2.55 -4.42
CA CYS A 112 0.81 -3.79 -4.92
C CYS A 112 0.91 -3.82 -6.45
N LYS A 113 -0.10 -3.31 -7.16
CA LYS A 113 -0.11 -3.24 -8.63
C LYS A 113 0.80 -2.13 -9.16
N GLN A 114 0.57 -0.89 -8.75
CA GLN A 114 1.10 0.34 -9.39
C GLN A 114 2.44 0.81 -8.82
N VAL A 115 2.82 0.36 -7.63
CA VAL A 115 4.08 0.76 -6.99
C VAL A 115 5.05 -0.42 -6.90
N LEU A 116 4.59 -1.58 -6.44
CA LEU A 116 5.48 -2.69 -6.11
C LEU A 116 5.72 -3.65 -7.27
N SER A 117 4.65 -4.10 -7.94
CA SER A 117 4.73 -5.20 -8.89
C SER A 117 5.46 -4.86 -10.18
N ASN A 118 6.19 -5.86 -10.69
CA ASN A 118 6.71 -5.87 -12.05
C ASN A 118 6.21 -7.09 -12.86
N ILE A 119 5.16 -7.76 -12.36
CA ILE A 119 4.53 -8.91 -13.02
C ILE A 119 3.77 -8.44 -14.25
N GLU A 120 3.92 -9.13 -15.38
CA GLU A 120 3.36 -8.72 -16.68
C GLU A 120 1.84 -8.45 -16.63
N GLU A 121 1.06 -9.37 -16.06
CA GLU A 121 -0.40 -9.23 -15.89
C GLU A 121 -0.80 -8.03 -15.01
N HIS A 122 0.05 -7.59 -14.08
CA HIS A 122 -0.23 -6.38 -13.28
C HIS A 122 0.03 -5.10 -14.06
N ARG A 123 0.73 -5.17 -15.19
CA ARG A 123 1.04 -4.01 -16.04
C ARG A 123 -0.01 -3.79 -17.13
N GLU A 124 -0.95 -4.72 -17.26
CA GLU A 124 -2.07 -4.60 -18.18
C GLU A 124 -3.03 -3.48 -17.74
N GLU A 125 -3.61 -2.81 -18.74
CA GLU A 125 -4.64 -1.79 -18.56
C GLU A 125 -5.94 -2.46 -18.12
N GLY A 126 -6.76 -1.76 -17.32
CA GLY A 126 -8.14 -2.20 -17.07
C GLY A 126 -8.46 -2.75 -15.69
N PHE A 127 -7.51 -3.34 -14.96
CA PHE A 127 -7.80 -4.00 -13.65
C PHE A 127 -8.45 -3.09 -12.59
N PHE A 128 -8.30 -1.75 -12.73
CA PHE A 128 -8.90 -0.76 -11.83
C PHE A 128 -9.70 0.33 -12.56
N ASN A 129 -10.23 0.04 -13.76
CA ASN A 129 -11.06 1.01 -14.50
C ASN A 129 -12.48 1.07 -13.90
N PHE A 130 -12.61 1.62 -12.69
CA PHE A 130 -13.85 1.56 -11.92
C PHE A 130 -14.87 2.65 -12.23
N ASP A 131 -14.46 3.73 -12.89
CA ASP A 131 -15.33 4.88 -13.18
C ASP A 131 -15.61 5.05 -14.68
N GLY A 132 -15.13 4.13 -15.53
CA GLY A 132 -15.26 4.21 -16.99
C GLY A 132 -14.53 5.40 -17.65
N HIS A 133 -13.89 6.26 -16.87
CA HIS A 133 -13.29 7.52 -17.32
C HIS A 133 -11.78 7.60 -17.07
N ARG A 134 -11.26 6.82 -16.12
CA ARG A 134 -9.84 6.70 -15.82
C ARG A 134 -9.37 5.36 -16.34
N ILE A 135 -9.00 5.33 -17.62
CA ILE A 135 -8.10 4.30 -18.12
C ILE A 135 -6.79 4.52 -17.38
N HIS A 136 -6.48 3.68 -16.40
CA HIS A 136 -5.13 3.65 -15.84
C HIS A 136 -4.20 3.33 -16.99
N LYS A 137 -3.48 4.36 -17.47
CA LYS A 137 -2.49 4.22 -18.53
C LYS A 137 -1.56 3.07 -18.19
N LYS A 138 -1.15 2.31 -19.21
CA LYS A 138 -0.11 1.31 -19.07
C LYS A 138 1.06 1.89 -18.27
N GLN A 139 1.48 1.14 -17.25
CA GLN A 139 2.54 1.58 -16.35
C GLN A 139 3.85 1.72 -17.15
N GLU A 140 4.32 2.97 -17.29
CA GLU A 140 5.54 3.30 -18.05
C GLU A 140 6.79 2.81 -17.31
N TYR A 141 6.75 2.87 -15.97
CA TYR A 141 7.86 2.48 -15.11
C TYR A 141 7.73 1.06 -14.57
N LEU A 142 8.88 0.43 -14.29
CA LEU A 142 8.91 -0.84 -13.58
C LEU A 142 8.57 -0.60 -12.10
N GLY A 143 7.86 -1.54 -11.48
CA GLY A 143 7.61 -1.50 -10.04
C GLY A 143 8.90 -1.53 -9.21
N LEU A 144 8.82 -1.14 -7.94
CA LEU A 144 9.97 -1.13 -7.03
C LEU A 144 10.56 -2.54 -6.83
N LEU A 145 9.77 -3.59 -7.00
CA LEU A 145 10.22 -4.98 -6.93
C LEU A 145 10.53 -5.57 -8.31
N HIS A 146 11.22 -4.79 -9.17
CA HIS A 146 11.60 -5.25 -10.52
C HIS A 146 12.79 -6.21 -10.56
N ASN A 147 13.65 -6.20 -9.53
CA ASN A 147 14.87 -7.03 -9.44
C ASN A 147 14.87 -7.88 -8.17
N ILE A 148 13.87 -8.75 -8.01
CA ILE A 148 13.76 -9.63 -6.83
C ILE A 148 14.82 -10.75 -6.92
N PRO A 149 15.56 -11.05 -5.83
CA PRO A 149 16.49 -12.18 -5.80
C PRO A 149 15.83 -13.52 -6.12
N TYR A 150 16.47 -14.33 -6.97
CA TYR A 150 15.91 -15.59 -7.50
C TYR A 150 15.36 -16.53 -6.42
N LYS A 151 16.00 -16.58 -5.25
CA LYS A 151 15.60 -17.45 -4.13
C LYS A 151 14.21 -17.14 -3.55
N ILE A 152 13.76 -15.90 -3.68
CA ILE A 152 12.49 -15.43 -3.10
C ILE A 152 11.52 -14.89 -4.15
N LYS A 153 11.93 -14.90 -5.42
CA LYS A 153 11.16 -14.33 -6.53
C LYS A 153 9.76 -14.92 -6.59
N ASP A 154 9.64 -16.24 -6.64
CA ASP A 154 8.35 -16.93 -6.74
C ASP A 154 7.44 -16.57 -5.56
N LYS A 155 7.99 -16.58 -4.34
CA LYS A 155 7.25 -16.20 -3.13
C LYS A 155 6.73 -14.76 -3.19
N ILE A 156 7.57 -13.80 -3.60
CA ILE A 156 7.15 -12.40 -3.70
C ILE A 156 6.12 -12.22 -4.81
N GLU A 157 6.29 -12.89 -5.96
CA GLU A 157 5.33 -12.81 -7.05
C GLU A 157 3.96 -13.41 -6.66
N ASP A 158 3.94 -14.53 -5.96
CA ASP A 158 2.71 -15.13 -5.43
C ASP A 158 1.99 -14.20 -4.44
N LEU A 159 2.75 -13.56 -3.54
CA LEU A 159 2.21 -12.58 -2.59
C LEU A 159 1.65 -11.35 -3.31
N LEU A 160 2.34 -10.86 -4.34
CA LEU A 160 1.87 -9.73 -5.13
C LEU A 160 0.56 -10.09 -5.87
N ARG A 161 0.48 -11.29 -6.48
CA ARG A 161 -0.74 -11.76 -7.15
C ARG A 161 -1.89 -11.87 -6.18
N GLU A 162 -1.68 -12.47 -5.01
CA GLU A 162 -2.70 -12.56 -3.97
C GLU A 162 -3.10 -11.16 -3.44
N CYS A 163 -2.14 -10.24 -3.33
CA CYS A 163 -2.39 -8.86 -2.94
C CYS A 163 -3.24 -8.08 -3.95
N VAL A 164 -3.19 -8.43 -5.23
CA VAL A 164 -3.94 -7.74 -6.30
C VAL A 164 -5.27 -8.42 -6.57
N GLN A 165 -5.28 -9.74 -6.75
CA GLN A 165 -6.44 -10.49 -7.20
C GLN A 165 -7.31 -11.01 -6.05
N GLU A 166 -6.72 -11.27 -4.88
CA GLU A 166 -7.34 -11.96 -3.74
C GLU A 166 -8.09 -13.23 -4.16
N THR A 167 -7.45 -14.40 -4.00
CA THR A 167 -8.03 -15.69 -4.37
C THR A 167 -8.74 -16.38 -3.20
N LYS A 168 -8.44 -15.95 -1.96
CA LYS A 168 -9.07 -16.46 -0.73
C LYS A 168 -9.54 -15.32 0.16
N PRO A 169 -10.57 -15.53 1.01
CA PRO A 169 -11.00 -14.51 1.96
C PRO A 169 -9.85 -13.98 2.82
N ASN A 170 -9.69 -12.65 2.89
CA ASN A 170 -8.60 -11.95 3.57
C ASN A 170 -7.20 -12.23 2.99
N GLY A 171 -7.10 -12.95 1.88
CA GLY A 171 -5.82 -13.35 1.30
C GLY A 171 -4.94 -12.14 0.99
N ARG A 172 -5.52 -11.05 0.50
CA ARG A 172 -4.83 -9.76 0.30
C ARG A 172 -4.18 -9.21 1.56
N ARG A 173 -4.89 -9.22 2.69
CA ARG A 173 -4.36 -8.73 3.96
C ARG A 173 -3.21 -9.61 4.43
N PHE A 174 -3.37 -10.93 4.35
CA PHE A 174 -2.30 -11.86 4.70
C PHE A 174 -1.08 -11.66 3.78
N ALA A 175 -1.31 -11.49 2.48
CA ALA A 175 -0.25 -11.25 1.52
C ALA A 175 0.53 -9.97 1.82
N VAL A 176 -0.15 -8.88 2.19
CA VAL A 176 0.50 -7.61 2.60
C VAL A 176 1.34 -7.77 3.87
N ILE A 177 0.83 -8.49 4.86
CA ILE A 177 1.56 -8.76 6.11
C ILE A 177 2.81 -9.58 5.80
N GLU A 178 2.66 -10.66 5.04
CA GLU A 178 3.79 -11.54 4.72
C GLU A 178 4.81 -10.86 3.78
N LEU A 179 4.35 -10.03 2.82
CA LEU A 179 5.23 -9.21 2.00
C LEU A 179 6.08 -8.27 2.86
N ARG A 180 5.46 -7.60 3.84
CA ARG A 180 6.17 -6.75 4.79
C ARG A 180 7.21 -7.54 5.57
N GLU A 181 6.84 -8.67 6.14
CA GLU A 181 7.76 -9.52 6.91
C GLU A 181 8.96 -9.99 6.08
N VAL A 182 8.72 -10.41 4.84
CA VAL A 182 9.81 -10.80 3.92
C VAL A 182 10.71 -9.60 3.66
N LEU A 183 10.17 -8.45 3.27
CA LEU A 183 10.97 -7.26 2.97
C LEU A 183 11.78 -6.77 4.20
N GLU A 184 11.17 -6.75 5.39
CA GLU A 184 11.87 -6.40 6.64
C GLU A 184 12.99 -7.38 6.96
N SER A 185 12.80 -8.67 6.71
CA SER A 185 13.85 -9.67 6.94
C SER A 185 15.07 -9.43 6.03
N PHE A 186 14.85 -8.99 4.79
CA PHE A 186 15.93 -8.63 3.87
C PHE A 186 16.70 -7.40 4.32
N LEU A 187 16.00 -6.37 4.82
CA LEU A 187 16.65 -5.17 5.36
C LEU A 187 17.54 -5.52 6.56
N LYS A 188 17.02 -6.30 7.51
CA LYS A 188 17.78 -6.75 8.69
C LYS A 188 18.99 -7.59 8.33
N VAL A 189 18.88 -8.49 7.34
CA VAL A 189 20.02 -9.29 6.86
C VAL A 189 21.09 -8.40 6.24
N ASN A 190 20.70 -7.40 5.44
CA ASN A 190 21.67 -6.49 4.82
C ASN A 190 22.39 -5.62 5.87
N GLU A 191 21.69 -5.10 6.88
CA GLU A 191 22.30 -4.36 8.00
C GLU A 191 23.33 -5.22 8.77
N LEU A 192 23.06 -6.52 8.94
CA LEU A 192 23.98 -7.46 9.58
C LEU A 192 25.19 -7.81 8.70
N VAL A 193 25.04 -7.80 7.37
CA VAL A 193 26.14 -8.05 6.43
C VAL A 193 27.06 -6.82 6.37
N ASP A 194 26.49 -5.62 6.27
CA ASP A 194 27.27 -4.37 6.21
C ASP A 194 28.04 -4.13 7.52
N SER A 195 27.41 -4.36 8.68
CA SER A 195 28.07 -4.25 9.99
C SER A 195 29.16 -5.31 10.22
N ASN A 196 29.10 -6.46 9.54
CA ASN A 196 30.16 -7.47 9.58
C ASN A 196 31.29 -7.16 8.59
N PHE A 197 31.00 -6.49 7.47
CA PHE A 197 32.02 -6.01 6.54
C PHE A 197 32.90 -4.94 7.20
N ASP A 198 32.30 -3.98 7.89
CA ASP A 198 33.04 -2.92 8.60
C ASP A 198 33.95 -3.47 9.71
N LYS A 199 33.50 -4.49 10.45
CA LYS A 199 34.32 -5.12 11.49
C LYS A 199 35.52 -5.89 10.92
N ASN A 200 35.38 -6.47 9.74
CA ASN A 200 36.45 -7.22 9.08
C ASN A 200 37.52 -6.31 8.45
N ILE A 201 37.17 -5.08 8.08
CA ILE A 201 38.14 -4.07 7.63
C ILE A 201 38.95 -3.56 8.83
N VAL A 202 38.29 -3.21 9.94
CA VAL A 202 38.97 -2.73 11.16
C VAL A 202 39.90 -3.78 11.80
N GLN A 203 39.61 -5.08 11.65
CA GLN A 203 40.50 -6.14 12.14
C GLN A 203 41.72 -6.41 11.24
N ARG A 204 41.69 -6.05 9.95
CA ARG A 204 42.83 -6.21 9.06
C ARG A 204 43.90 -5.15 9.29
N ASP A 205 43.50 -3.91 9.60
CA ASP A 205 44.46 -2.83 9.89
C ASP A 205 45.19 -2.99 11.23
N LYS A 206 44.59 -3.67 12.22
CA LYS A 206 45.23 -3.93 13.52
C LYS A 206 46.23 -5.09 13.53
N ARG A 207 46.41 -5.80 12.42
CA ARG A 207 47.42 -6.89 12.30
C ARG A 207 48.65 -6.48 11.46
N GLN A 208 48.74 -5.21 11.05
CA GLN A 208 49.88 -4.66 10.32
C GLN A 208 50.56 -3.46 11.00
N SER A 209 50.25 -3.16 12.27
CA SER A 209 50.96 -2.16 13.08
C SER A 209 51.84 -2.80 14.16
#